data_AF-A0A254QCB1-F1
#
_entry.id   AF-A0A254QCB1-F1
#
_cell.length_a   1.000
_cell.length_b   1.000
_cell.length_c   1.000
_cell.angle_alpha   90.00
_cell.angle_beta   90.00
_cell.angle_gamma   90.00
#
_symmetry.space_group_name_H-M   'P 1'
#
loop_
_entity.id
_entity.type
_entity.pdbx_description
1 polymer ?
#
loop_
_entity_poly.entity_id
_entity_poly.type
_entity_poly.pdbx_seq_one_letter_code
_entity_poly.pdbx_strand_id
1 'polypeptide(L)'
;MKQLVCQFLKVGLIVSLTSLAQAQSVTPITTSTIIPTTAASPVVTANTTTTATTTTGTTTLYQIYAAQVAAEMAAAQTQAEAQAKATQRAEQMAAALKLGIQYCPFFRESQAQKTRKNINDIERQLGKQADESSSKDRAIDTAEKKSVAEGKAAMDFPEACSIFMKDNGELGSVGNKVIAQIRENRSVFADKVPKDMGRYCKNYESMNPEQRNMFWVWAMMSMASHESSCEPTAVNKNNPKAVGLFQLNTETCGDANLRDGLQNADCAVKRLATEMSKRNTLVSKTANGENGTYWAVLCMGNEKNCGDNGDAAKNTFAMISSYPDCGNSPKSSETKGKGSRGTASEKSSKRRAVK
;
A
#
# COMPACT_ATOMS: atom_id res chain seq x y z
N MET A 1 23.40 42.57 22.15
CA MET A 1 23.44 41.96 20.80
C MET A 1 22.83 40.56 20.74
N LYS A 2 23.35 39.52 21.42
CA LYS A 2 22.82 38.13 21.33
C LYS A 2 21.32 37.98 21.63
N GLN A 3 20.79 38.71 22.62
CA GLN A 3 19.38 38.66 22.99
C GLN A 3 18.45 39.35 21.96
N LEU A 4 18.91 40.44 21.34
CA LEU A 4 18.23 41.10 20.22
C LEU A 4 18.21 40.18 18.99
N VAL A 5 19.30 39.47 18.71
CA VAL A 5 19.37 38.50 17.60
C VAL A 5 18.38 37.33 17.81
N CYS A 6 18.25 36.76 19.01
CA CYS A 6 17.23 35.72 19.26
C CYS A 6 15.78 36.25 19.17
N GLN A 7 15.52 37.53 19.51
CA GLN A 7 14.19 38.15 19.37
C GLN A 7 13.81 38.36 17.89
N PHE A 8 14.74 38.87 17.07
CA PHE A 8 14.51 39.02 15.63
C PHE A 8 14.31 37.67 14.92
N LEU A 9 15.08 36.64 15.29
CA LEU A 9 14.90 35.28 14.76
C LEU A 9 13.54 34.67 15.12
N LYS A 10 13.03 34.92 16.34
CA LYS A 10 11.68 34.47 16.74
C LYS A 10 10.58 35.06 15.89
N VAL A 11 10.64 36.37 15.61
CA VAL A 11 9.62 37.05 14.80
C VAL A 11 9.70 36.59 13.34
N GLY A 12 10.91 36.44 12.79
CA GLY A 12 11.10 35.93 11.43
C GLY A 12 10.56 34.52 11.22
N LEU A 13 10.79 33.61 12.18
CA LEU A 13 10.34 32.21 12.08
C LEU A 13 8.81 32.07 12.10
N ILE A 14 8.11 32.92 12.87
CA ILE A 14 6.64 32.92 12.95
C ILE A 14 6.01 33.41 11.64
N VAL A 15 6.61 34.40 10.97
CA VAL A 15 6.12 34.95 9.69
C VAL A 15 6.35 33.98 8.52
N SER A 16 7.41 33.16 8.55
CA SER A 16 7.66 32.14 7.52
C SER A 16 6.76 30.91 7.64
N LEU A 17 6.25 30.59 8.84
CA LEU A 17 5.36 29.44 9.05
C LEU A 17 3.92 29.69 8.54
N THR A 18 3.43 30.93 8.58
CA THR A 18 2.07 31.27 8.08
C THR A 18 1.98 31.35 6.55
N SER A 19 3.10 31.57 5.85
CA SER A 19 3.14 31.60 4.37
C SER A 19 3.20 30.21 3.72
N LEU A 20 3.45 29.15 4.49
CA LEU A 20 3.44 27.76 3.98
C LEU A 20 2.03 27.22 3.71
N ALA A 21 1.00 27.73 4.38
CA ALA A 21 -0.36 27.20 4.31
C ALA A 21 -1.09 27.54 2.99
N GLN A 22 -0.59 28.46 2.18
CA GLN A 22 -1.26 28.92 0.95
C GLN A 22 -0.65 28.39 -0.36
N ALA A 23 0.47 27.66 -0.33
CA ALA A 23 1.22 27.30 -1.54
C ALA A 23 0.91 25.90 -2.13
N GLN A 24 -0.06 25.15 -1.59
CA GLN A 24 -0.27 23.74 -1.98
C GLN A 24 -1.52 23.44 -2.83
N SER A 25 -2.33 24.44 -3.20
CA SER A 25 -3.48 24.19 -4.10
C SER A 25 -3.08 24.30 -5.58
N VAL A 26 -2.30 23.35 -6.09
CA VAL A 26 -2.14 23.19 -7.55
C VAL A 26 -3.35 22.40 -8.05
N THR A 27 -4.26 23.07 -8.76
CA THR A 27 -5.40 22.43 -9.42
C THR A 27 -4.89 21.52 -10.55
N PRO A 28 -5.29 20.24 -10.60
CA PRO A 28 -4.91 19.36 -11.69
C PRO A 28 -5.59 19.78 -12.99
N ILE A 29 -4.81 19.79 -14.09
CA ILE A 29 -5.32 19.95 -15.44
C ILE A 29 -6.02 18.64 -15.81
N THR A 30 -7.33 18.68 -16.04
CA THR A 30 -8.09 17.55 -16.59
C THR A 30 -7.76 17.37 -18.07
N THR A 31 -6.92 16.38 -18.38
CA THR A 31 -6.72 15.92 -19.75
C THR A 31 -7.90 15.03 -20.16
N SER A 32 -8.67 15.47 -21.15
CA SER A 32 -9.71 14.65 -21.77
C SER A 32 -9.04 13.59 -22.67
N THR A 33 -9.11 12.32 -22.28
CA THR A 33 -8.69 11.20 -23.11
C THR A 33 -9.61 11.09 -24.32
N ILE A 34 -9.11 11.38 -25.52
CA ILE A 34 -9.80 11.05 -26.77
C ILE A 34 -9.41 9.61 -27.12
N ILE A 35 -10.34 8.67 -26.96
CA ILE A 35 -10.17 7.28 -27.41
C ILE A 35 -10.47 7.26 -28.92
N PRO A 36 -9.52 6.88 -29.79
CA PRO A 36 -9.80 6.69 -31.21
C PRO A 36 -10.58 5.39 -31.41
N THR A 37 -11.88 5.52 -31.69
CA THR A 37 -12.73 4.39 -32.08
C THR A 37 -12.35 3.94 -33.50
N THR A 38 -11.63 2.82 -33.61
CA THR A 38 -11.49 2.12 -34.90
C THR A 38 -12.74 1.27 -35.14
N ALA A 39 -13.69 1.78 -35.91
CA ALA A 39 -14.84 1.01 -36.39
C ALA A 39 -14.73 0.80 -37.92
N ALA A 40 -14.91 -0.46 -38.31
CA ALA A 40 -15.06 -0.89 -39.68
C ALA A 40 -16.46 -0.51 -40.23
N SER A 41 -16.46 0.09 -41.44
CA SER A 41 -17.41 0.04 -42.58
C SER A 41 -18.95 -0.01 -42.42
N PRO A 42 -19.70 0.45 -43.45
CA PRO A 42 -20.86 1.33 -43.23
C PRO A 42 -22.22 0.69 -43.53
N VAL A 43 -23.28 1.27 -42.94
CA VAL A 43 -24.62 1.30 -43.53
C VAL A 43 -25.11 2.75 -43.53
N VAL A 44 -25.41 3.23 -44.73
CA VAL A 44 -25.92 4.56 -45.05
C VAL A 44 -27.43 4.59 -44.88
N THR A 45 -27.96 5.57 -44.14
CA THR A 45 -29.22 6.24 -44.51
C THR A 45 -29.22 7.69 -44.02
N ALA A 46 -29.56 8.60 -44.93
CA ALA A 46 -29.44 10.05 -44.82
C ALA A 46 -30.59 10.74 -44.06
N ASN A 47 -30.30 11.87 -43.42
CA ASN A 47 -30.89 13.20 -43.68
C ASN A 47 -30.88 14.09 -42.44
N THR A 48 -29.94 15.04 -42.36
CA THR A 48 -30.22 16.41 -41.91
C THR A 48 -29.07 17.34 -42.31
N THR A 49 -29.38 18.33 -43.14
CA THR A 49 -28.48 19.39 -43.57
C THR A 49 -28.28 20.37 -42.40
N THR A 50 -27.08 20.43 -41.85
CA THR A 50 -26.63 21.58 -41.05
C THR A 50 -25.27 21.99 -41.56
N THR A 51 -25.22 23.15 -42.20
CA THR A 51 -24.02 23.74 -42.80
C THR A 51 -23.10 24.25 -41.68
N ALA A 52 -22.23 23.39 -41.17
CA ALA A 52 -21.07 23.80 -40.39
C ALA A 52 -19.85 23.80 -41.32
N THR A 53 -19.27 24.98 -41.56
CA THR A 53 -18.02 25.16 -42.27
C THR A 53 -16.89 24.59 -41.41
N THR A 54 -16.64 23.29 -41.51
CA THR A 54 -15.52 22.61 -40.85
C THR A 54 -14.30 22.65 -41.77
N THR A 55 -13.39 23.58 -41.50
CA THR A 55 -12.05 23.60 -42.09
C THR A 55 -11.33 22.32 -41.69
N THR A 56 -11.33 21.33 -42.57
CA THR A 56 -10.82 19.99 -42.30
C THR A 56 -9.30 20.00 -42.52
N GLY A 57 -8.54 20.34 -41.48
CA GLY A 57 -7.11 20.09 -41.46
C GLY A 57 -6.86 18.60 -41.22
N THR A 58 -6.19 17.94 -42.16
CA THR A 58 -5.73 16.55 -42.03
C THR A 58 -4.56 16.46 -41.05
N THR A 59 -4.86 16.59 -39.75
CA THR A 59 -3.88 16.32 -38.70
C THR A 59 -3.61 14.81 -38.69
N THR A 60 -2.37 14.42 -38.95
CA THR A 60 -2.00 13.00 -39.00
C THR A 60 -2.00 12.40 -37.58
N LEU A 61 -2.29 11.11 -37.44
CA LEU A 61 -2.21 10.38 -36.16
C LEU A 61 -0.87 10.61 -35.42
N TYR A 62 0.21 10.79 -36.19
CA TYR A 62 1.54 11.11 -35.67
C TYR A 62 1.58 12.47 -34.95
N GLN A 63 0.92 13.50 -35.48
CA GLN A 63 0.86 14.82 -34.86
C GLN A 63 0.06 14.82 -33.56
N ILE A 64 -1.01 14.02 -33.49
CA ILE A 64 -1.80 13.84 -32.26
C ILE A 64 -0.95 13.16 -31.19
N TYR A 65 -0.25 12.08 -31.55
CA TYR A 65 0.64 11.37 -30.64
C TYR A 65 1.79 12.27 -30.15
N ALA A 66 2.44 13.00 -31.06
CA ALA A 66 3.52 13.92 -30.70
C ALA A 66 3.04 15.04 -29.75
N ALA A 67 1.84 15.58 -29.98
CA ALA A 67 1.25 16.59 -29.09
C ALA A 67 0.95 16.03 -27.69
N GLN A 68 0.48 14.78 -27.60
CA GLN A 68 0.23 14.14 -26.31
C GLN A 68 1.52 13.90 -25.53
N VAL A 69 2.56 13.36 -26.17
CA VAL A 69 3.86 13.14 -25.53
C VAL A 69 4.48 14.47 -25.07
N ALA A 70 4.38 15.52 -25.87
CA ALA A 70 4.86 16.85 -25.49
C ALA A 70 4.11 17.41 -24.26
N ALA A 71 2.79 17.20 -24.17
CA ALA A 71 2.00 17.62 -23.01
C ALA A 71 2.38 16.84 -21.74
N GLU A 72 2.62 15.53 -21.85
CA GLU A 72 3.06 14.69 -20.72
C GLU A 72 4.46 15.11 -20.23
N MET A 73 5.39 15.38 -21.14
CA MET A 73 6.73 15.88 -20.77
C MET A 73 6.68 17.25 -20.10
N ALA A 74 5.83 18.17 -20.57
CA ALA A 74 5.65 19.48 -19.94
C ALA A 74 5.04 19.38 -18.54
N ALA A 75 4.08 18.46 -18.33
CA ALA A 75 3.51 18.19 -17.02
C ALA A 75 4.57 17.59 -16.06
N ALA A 76 5.37 16.64 -16.52
CA ALA A 76 6.46 16.05 -15.75
C ALA A 76 7.52 17.10 -15.35
N GLN A 77 7.88 18.00 -16.25
CA GLN A 77 8.82 19.08 -15.96
C GLN A 77 8.27 20.06 -14.90
N THR A 78 6.99 20.40 -14.99
CA THR A 78 6.32 21.26 -14.00
C THR A 78 6.32 20.62 -12.60
N GLN A 79 6.09 19.30 -12.52
CA GLN A 79 6.16 18.57 -11.26
C GLN A 79 7.59 18.49 -10.70
N ALA A 80 8.58 18.24 -11.55
CA ALA A 80 9.99 18.21 -11.16
C ALA A 80 10.45 19.56 -10.60
N GLU A 81 10.06 20.68 -11.22
CA GLU A 81 10.37 22.02 -10.72
C GLU A 81 9.68 22.31 -9.38
N ALA A 82 8.43 21.87 -9.20
CA ALA A 82 7.72 22.01 -7.94
C ALA A 82 8.42 21.23 -6.81
N GLN A 83 8.87 20.00 -7.08
CA GLN A 83 9.63 19.18 -6.13
C GLN A 83 11.00 19.77 -5.82
N ALA A 84 11.71 20.31 -6.82
CA ALA A 84 12.99 20.98 -6.62
C ALA A 84 12.84 22.22 -5.71
N LYS A 85 11.80 23.05 -5.93
CA LYS A 85 11.50 24.20 -5.06
C LYS A 85 11.09 23.78 -3.65
N ALA A 86 10.33 22.70 -3.50
CA ALA A 86 9.97 22.16 -2.20
C ALA A 86 11.20 21.68 -1.42
N THR A 87 12.11 20.96 -2.09
CA THR A 87 13.37 20.47 -1.51
C THR A 87 14.27 21.63 -1.10
N GLN A 88 14.44 22.63 -1.96
CA GLN A 88 15.23 23.83 -1.64
C GLN A 88 14.69 24.57 -0.41
N ARG A 89 13.37 24.68 -0.27
CA ARG A 89 12.74 25.29 0.91
C ARG A 89 12.97 24.47 2.17
N ALA A 90 12.88 23.14 2.08
CA ALA A 90 13.15 22.25 3.21
C ALA A 90 14.61 22.38 3.68
N GLU A 91 15.57 22.44 2.75
CA GLU A 91 16.98 22.67 3.06
C GLU A 91 17.23 24.03 3.71
N GLN A 92 16.59 25.10 3.21
CA GLN A 92 16.69 26.43 3.82
C GLN A 92 16.14 26.45 5.25
N MET A 93 15.03 25.76 5.50
CA MET A 93 14.48 25.62 6.86
C MET A 93 15.40 24.80 7.78
N ALA A 94 15.98 23.70 7.29
CA ALA A 94 16.93 22.90 8.05
C ALA A 94 18.19 23.71 8.41
N ALA A 95 18.72 24.49 7.48
CA ALA A 95 19.85 25.39 7.72
C ALA A 95 19.52 26.49 8.74
N ALA A 96 18.35 27.12 8.63
CA ALA A 96 17.89 28.13 9.58
C ALA A 96 17.70 27.55 10.99
N LEU A 97 17.14 26.34 11.10
CA LEU A 97 16.98 25.64 12.37
C LEU A 97 18.35 25.31 13.01
N LYS A 98 19.31 24.85 12.22
CA LYS A 98 20.67 24.55 12.69
C LYS A 98 21.36 25.79 13.27
N LEU A 99 21.25 26.93 12.59
CA LEU A 99 21.72 28.22 13.10
C LEU A 99 20.98 28.63 14.38
N GLY A 100 19.65 28.48 14.42
CA GLY A 100 18.85 28.78 15.61
C GLY A 100 19.30 27.99 16.85
N ILE A 101 19.59 26.70 16.69
CA ILE A 101 20.09 25.83 17.77
C ILE A 101 21.49 26.27 18.24
N GLN A 102 22.37 26.65 17.32
CA GLN A 102 23.74 27.07 17.65
C GLN A 102 23.79 28.37 18.45
N TYR A 103 22.90 29.33 18.15
CA TYR A 103 22.95 30.66 18.76
C TYR A 103 21.98 30.87 19.93
N CYS A 104 20.94 30.04 20.08
CA CYS A 104 19.95 30.17 21.15
C CYS A 104 19.79 28.83 21.92
N PRO A 105 20.67 28.50 22.89
CA PRO A 105 20.67 27.22 23.61
C PRO A 105 19.39 26.96 24.44
N PHE A 106 18.56 27.97 24.69
CA PHE A 106 17.27 27.85 25.39
C PHE A 106 16.18 27.15 24.54
N PHE A 107 16.40 26.94 23.24
CA PHE A 107 15.46 26.24 22.35
C PHE A 107 15.47 24.70 22.50
N ARG A 108 16.35 24.14 23.33
CA ARG A 108 16.66 22.70 23.31
C ARG A 108 15.58 21.78 23.90
N GLU A 109 14.76 22.26 24.84
CA GLU A 109 13.80 21.36 25.53
C GLU A 109 12.33 21.69 25.28
N SER A 110 11.89 22.96 25.42
CA SER A 110 10.43 23.23 25.33
C SER A 110 9.89 23.30 23.90
N GLN A 111 10.73 23.64 22.92
CA GLN A 111 10.34 23.68 21.51
C GLN A 111 10.62 22.36 20.79
N ALA A 112 11.62 21.59 21.18
CA ALA A 112 11.88 20.27 20.60
C ALA A 112 10.66 19.33 20.76
N GLN A 113 9.97 19.40 21.89
CA GLN A 113 8.77 18.61 22.14
C GLN A 113 7.56 19.10 21.32
N LYS A 114 7.41 20.42 21.15
CA LYS A 114 6.39 21.01 20.26
C LYS A 114 6.68 20.73 18.79
N THR A 115 7.93 20.82 18.36
CA THR A 115 8.36 20.49 16.99
C THR A 115 8.13 19.01 16.69
N ARG A 116 8.40 18.09 17.63
CA ARG A 116 8.06 16.66 17.47
C ARG A 116 6.55 16.45 17.32
N LYS A 117 5.73 17.11 18.14
CA LYS A 117 4.27 17.05 18.00
C LYS A 117 3.81 17.59 16.63
N ASN A 118 4.35 18.71 16.21
CA ASN A 118 4.03 19.31 14.91
C ASN A 118 4.51 18.43 13.73
N ILE A 119 5.65 17.76 13.84
CA ILE A 119 6.12 16.79 12.82
C ILE A 119 5.16 15.62 12.72
N ASN A 120 4.75 15.03 13.85
CA ASN A 120 3.77 13.93 13.84
C ASN A 120 2.41 14.39 13.27
N ASP A 121 2.00 15.63 13.55
CA ASP A 121 0.78 16.21 12.99
C ASP A 121 0.92 16.47 11.47
N ILE A 122 2.11 16.88 11.00
CA ILE A 122 2.44 17.00 9.56
C ILE A 122 2.46 15.64 8.89
N GLU A 123 3.05 14.60 9.49
CA GLU A 123 3.02 13.22 8.97
C GLU A 123 1.58 12.71 8.90
N ARG A 124 0.74 13.04 9.89
CA ARG A 124 -0.69 12.71 9.88
C ARG A 124 -1.43 13.47 8.78
N GLN A 125 -1.08 14.73 8.52
CA GLN A 125 -1.64 15.52 7.43
C GLN A 125 -1.16 15.04 6.06
N LEU A 126 0.11 14.65 5.92
CA LEU A 126 0.67 14.03 4.72
C LEU A 126 0.04 12.67 4.48
N GLY A 127 -0.26 11.89 5.52
CA GLY A 127 -1.05 10.66 5.42
C GLY A 127 -2.46 10.93 4.90
N LYS A 128 -3.14 11.96 5.40
CA LYS A 128 -4.45 12.39 4.88
C LYS A 128 -4.38 12.91 3.44
N GLN A 129 -3.34 13.67 3.09
CA GLN A 129 -3.11 14.13 1.71
C GLN A 129 -2.71 12.97 0.78
N ALA A 130 -2.03 11.93 1.28
CA ALA A 130 -1.77 10.69 0.57
C ALA A 130 -3.06 9.89 0.35
N ASP A 131 -3.97 9.87 1.33
CA ASP A 131 -5.30 9.29 1.17
C ASP A 131 -6.16 10.09 0.17
N GLU A 132 -6.06 11.43 0.16
CA GLU A 132 -6.74 12.29 -0.82
C GLU A 132 -6.11 12.24 -2.22
N SER A 133 -4.79 12.06 -2.34
CA SER A 133 -4.11 11.86 -3.63
C SER A 133 -4.22 10.43 -4.14
N SER A 134 -4.46 9.44 -3.28
CA SER A 134 -4.93 8.10 -3.64
C SER A 134 -6.29 8.14 -4.34
N SER A 135 -7.14 9.15 -4.06
CA SER A 135 -8.35 9.39 -4.87
C SER A 135 -8.08 9.84 -6.31
N LYS A 136 -6.84 10.28 -6.61
CA LYS A 136 -6.38 10.66 -7.95
C LYS A 136 -5.61 9.54 -8.66
N ASP A 137 -5.31 8.42 -7.99
CA ASP A 137 -4.96 7.15 -8.63
C ASP A 137 -6.24 6.55 -9.27
N ARG A 138 -6.68 7.15 -10.37
CA ARG A 138 -7.60 6.53 -11.33
C ARG A 138 -6.93 5.24 -11.84
N ALA A 139 -7.26 4.07 -11.30
CA ALA A 139 -7.29 2.79 -12.04
C ALA A 139 -7.59 1.52 -11.21
N ILE A 140 -7.73 1.55 -9.88
CA ILE A 140 -8.38 0.39 -9.22
C ILE A 140 -9.86 0.49 -9.58
N ASP A 141 -10.25 -0.27 -10.61
CA ASP A 141 -11.61 -0.33 -11.11
C ASP A 141 -12.58 -0.58 -9.94
N THR A 142 -13.76 0.03 -10.01
CA THR A 142 -14.82 -0.21 -9.02
C THR A 142 -15.18 -1.70 -8.98
N ALA A 143 -15.08 -2.39 -10.12
CA ALA A 143 -15.24 -3.85 -10.20
C ALA A 143 -14.16 -4.60 -9.40
N GLU A 144 -12.90 -4.16 -9.48
CA GLU A 144 -11.78 -4.73 -8.70
C GLU A 144 -11.99 -4.51 -7.20
N LYS A 145 -12.37 -3.29 -6.78
CA LYS A 145 -12.67 -3.03 -5.36
C LYS A 145 -13.79 -3.94 -4.85
N LYS A 146 -14.82 -4.13 -5.67
CA LYS A 146 -15.95 -5.00 -5.33
C LYS A 146 -15.51 -6.47 -5.23
N SER A 147 -14.75 -6.99 -6.19
CA SER A 147 -14.28 -8.39 -6.13
C SER A 147 -13.40 -8.62 -4.90
N VAL A 148 -12.49 -7.68 -4.62
CA VAL A 148 -11.61 -7.68 -3.46
C VAL A 148 -12.39 -7.61 -2.15
N ALA A 149 -13.43 -6.76 -2.06
CA ALA A 149 -14.32 -6.69 -0.92
C ALA A 149 -15.06 -8.02 -0.66
N GLU A 150 -15.60 -8.62 -1.71
CA GLU A 150 -16.28 -9.93 -1.63
C GLU A 150 -15.32 -11.03 -1.20
N GLY A 151 -14.10 -11.04 -1.76
CA GLY A 151 -13.03 -11.95 -1.34
C GLY A 151 -12.65 -11.77 0.12
N LYS A 152 -12.50 -10.52 0.59
CA LYS A 152 -12.20 -10.22 1.98
C LYS A 152 -13.32 -10.70 2.89
N ALA A 153 -14.59 -10.48 2.53
CA ALA A 153 -15.73 -10.93 3.32
C ALA A 153 -15.86 -12.45 3.38
N ALA A 154 -15.41 -13.17 2.34
CA ALA A 154 -15.35 -14.63 2.33
C ALA A 154 -14.23 -15.20 3.23
N MET A 155 -13.28 -14.36 3.63
CA MET A 155 -12.14 -14.72 4.47
C MET A 155 -12.31 -14.16 5.87
N ASP A 156 -11.99 -14.96 6.89
CA ASP A 156 -12.07 -14.54 8.29
C ASP A 156 -10.80 -13.77 8.71
N PHE A 157 -10.53 -12.64 8.06
CA PHE A 157 -9.43 -11.76 8.46
C PHE A 157 -9.76 -11.03 9.76
N PRO A 158 -8.80 -10.88 10.70
CA PRO A 158 -8.97 -10.02 11.85
C PRO A 158 -9.40 -8.59 11.45
N GLU A 159 -10.25 -7.95 12.25
CA GLU A 159 -10.72 -6.57 12.02
C GLU A 159 -9.55 -5.58 11.87
N ALA A 160 -8.48 -5.81 12.62
CA ALA A 160 -7.24 -5.02 12.54
C ALA A 160 -6.61 -5.02 11.14
N CYS A 161 -6.88 -6.02 10.29
CA CYS A 161 -6.38 -6.06 8.91
C CYS A 161 -7.04 -5.01 8.00
N SER A 162 -8.06 -4.28 8.46
CA SER A 162 -8.61 -3.11 7.77
C SER A 162 -7.58 -2.00 7.51
N ILE A 163 -6.46 -1.98 8.24
CA ILE A 163 -5.31 -1.08 7.97
C ILE A 163 -4.63 -1.39 6.63
N PHE A 164 -4.73 -2.62 6.11
CA PHE A 164 -4.29 -2.97 4.76
C PHE A 164 -5.40 -2.72 3.75
N MET A 165 -6.59 -3.26 4.04
CA MET A 165 -7.68 -3.28 3.10
C MET A 165 -9.01 -3.24 3.85
N LYS A 166 -9.80 -2.20 3.61
CA LYS A 166 -11.11 -1.99 4.21
C LYS A 166 -12.13 -2.97 3.64
N ASP A 167 -13.27 -3.09 4.30
CA ASP A 167 -14.35 -4.00 3.90
C ASP A 167 -15.00 -3.63 2.56
N ASN A 168 -14.84 -2.38 2.10
CA ASN A 168 -15.29 -1.93 0.78
C ASN A 168 -14.25 -2.15 -0.33
N GLY A 169 -13.14 -2.84 -0.03
CA GLY A 169 -12.05 -3.12 -0.97
C GLY A 169 -11.09 -1.95 -1.20
N GLU A 170 -11.28 -0.81 -0.52
CA GLU A 170 -10.29 0.26 -0.52
C GLU A 170 -9.05 -0.11 0.29
N LEU A 171 -7.92 0.47 -0.08
CA LEU A 171 -6.70 0.37 0.71
C LEU A 171 -6.83 1.15 2.03
N GLY A 172 -6.32 0.56 3.11
CA GLY A 172 -6.06 1.25 4.37
C GLY A 172 -4.70 1.96 4.35
N SER A 173 -4.32 2.60 5.46
CA SER A 173 -3.07 3.36 5.55
C SER A 173 -1.82 2.51 5.30
N VAL A 174 -1.77 1.29 5.85
CA VAL A 174 -0.68 0.34 5.59
C VAL A 174 -0.78 -0.21 4.17
N GLY A 175 -2.00 -0.45 3.67
CA GLY A 175 -2.21 -0.87 2.27
C GLY A 175 -1.66 0.13 1.26
N ASN A 176 -1.92 1.41 1.47
CA ASN A 176 -1.37 2.51 0.68
C ASN A 176 0.18 2.54 0.73
N LYS A 177 0.76 2.27 1.90
CA LYS A 177 2.23 2.16 2.02
C LYS A 177 2.77 0.95 1.27
N VAL A 178 2.10 -0.21 1.38
CA VAL A 178 2.49 -1.45 0.71
C VAL A 178 2.41 -1.31 -0.81
N ILE A 179 1.31 -0.78 -1.35
CA ILE A 179 1.17 -0.60 -2.80
C ILE A 179 2.20 0.38 -3.36
N ALA A 180 2.52 1.46 -2.63
CA ALA A 180 3.57 2.39 -3.03
C ALA A 180 4.93 1.68 -3.14
N GLN A 181 5.29 0.85 -2.16
CA GLN A 181 6.54 0.08 -2.18
C GLN A 181 6.54 -1.02 -3.24
N ILE A 182 5.40 -1.65 -3.53
CA ILE A 182 5.27 -2.61 -4.64
C ILE A 182 5.54 -1.91 -5.97
N ARG A 183 4.98 -0.72 -6.19
CA ARG A 183 5.17 0.08 -7.41
C ARG A 183 6.63 0.53 -7.57
N GLU A 184 7.29 0.92 -6.48
CA GLU A 184 8.74 1.21 -6.47
C GLU A 184 9.59 -0.02 -6.85
N ASN A 185 9.12 -1.23 -6.49
CA ASN A 185 9.80 -2.50 -6.75
C ASN A 185 9.10 -3.32 -7.86
N ARG A 186 8.48 -2.65 -8.83
CA ARG A 186 7.62 -3.27 -9.87
C ARG A 186 8.28 -4.41 -10.65
N SER A 187 9.59 -4.34 -10.86
CA SER A 187 10.36 -5.37 -11.58
C SER A 187 10.39 -6.73 -10.87
N VAL A 188 10.20 -6.74 -9.55
CA VAL A 188 10.13 -7.96 -8.74
C VAL A 188 8.68 -8.44 -8.58
N PHE A 189 7.75 -7.50 -8.45
CA PHE A 189 6.36 -7.78 -8.12
C PHE A 189 5.43 -7.84 -9.33
N ALA A 190 5.14 -6.70 -9.98
CA ALA A 190 4.06 -6.60 -10.97
C ALA A 190 4.50 -6.95 -12.40
N ASP A 191 5.76 -6.66 -12.76
CA ASP A 191 6.27 -6.84 -14.13
C ASP A 191 6.73 -8.27 -14.40
N LYS A 192 6.84 -9.10 -13.36
CA LYS A 192 7.39 -10.46 -13.45
C LYS A 192 6.41 -11.47 -12.87
N VAL A 193 6.34 -12.65 -13.48
CA VAL A 193 5.61 -13.79 -12.94
C VAL A 193 6.59 -14.68 -12.16
N PRO A 194 6.49 -14.80 -10.83
CA PRO A 194 7.31 -15.73 -10.06
C PRO A 194 7.07 -17.18 -10.52
N LYS A 195 8.12 -18.01 -10.50
CA LYS A 195 8.08 -19.38 -11.08
C LYS A 195 7.02 -20.28 -10.45
N ASP A 196 6.69 -20.03 -9.19
CA ASP A 196 5.74 -20.79 -8.39
C ASP A 196 4.35 -20.14 -8.34
N MET A 197 4.16 -18.99 -8.98
CA MET A 197 2.93 -18.22 -8.82
C MET A 197 1.69 -18.96 -9.33
N GLY A 198 1.80 -19.72 -10.42
CA GLY A 198 0.70 -20.53 -10.94
C GLY A 198 0.18 -21.60 -9.96
N ARG A 199 0.96 -21.97 -8.92
CA ARG A 199 0.51 -22.87 -7.85
C ARG A 199 -0.45 -22.20 -6.87
N TYR A 200 -0.27 -20.90 -6.63
CA TYR A 200 -1.02 -20.14 -5.62
C TYR A 200 -2.09 -19.26 -6.26
N CYS A 201 -1.85 -18.80 -7.48
CA CYS A 201 -2.72 -17.91 -8.19
C CYS A 201 -2.68 -18.24 -9.70
N LYS A 202 -3.56 -19.14 -10.13
CA LYS A 202 -3.52 -19.71 -11.49
C LYS A 202 -3.63 -18.65 -12.59
N ASN A 203 -4.44 -17.63 -12.35
CA ASN A 203 -4.70 -16.56 -13.31
C ASN A 203 -3.71 -15.39 -13.21
N TYR A 204 -2.69 -15.45 -12.35
CA TYR A 204 -1.77 -14.32 -12.11
C TYR A 204 -1.09 -13.80 -13.38
N GLU A 205 -0.70 -14.70 -14.27
CA GLU A 205 -0.06 -14.33 -15.55
C GLU A 205 -0.99 -13.50 -16.44
N SER A 206 -2.31 -13.74 -16.38
CA SER A 206 -3.32 -13.00 -17.14
C SER A 206 -3.72 -11.67 -16.50
N MET A 207 -3.36 -11.43 -15.24
CA MET A 207 -3.68 -10.19 -14.54
C MET A 207 -2.95 -9.00 -15.17
N ASN A 208 -3.63 -7.87 -15.24
CA ASN A 208 -2.99 -6.59 -15.56
C ASN A 208 -2.10 -6.11 -14.40
N PRO A 209 -1.21 -5.12 -14.61
CA PRO A 209 -0.30 -4.66 -13.57
C PRO A 209 -0.98 -4.20 -12.27
N GLU A 210 -2.17 -3.61 -12.34
CA GLU A 210 -2.88 -3.11 -11.15
C GLU A 210 -3.51 -4.25 -10.33
N GLN A 211 -4.09 -5.25 -11.00
CA GLN A 211 -4.54 -6.49 -10.35
C GLN A 211 -3.38 -7.21 -9.65
N ARG A 212 -2.19 -7.23 -10.29
CA ARG A 212 -0.98 -7.79 -9.67
C ARG A 212 -0.52 -6.98 -8.46
N ASN A 213 -0.61 -5.64 -8.51
CA ASN A 213 -0.31 -4.78 -7.35
C ASN A 213 -1.24 -5.12 -6.17
N MET A 214 -2.55 -5.22 -6.44
CA MET A 214 -3.55 -5.54 -5.43
C MET A 214 -3.40 -6.95 -4.87
N PHE A 215 -3.08 -7.93 -5.70
CA PHE A 215 -2.70 -9.28 -5.24
C PHE A 215 -1.53 -9.23 -4.24
N TRP A 216 -0.52 -8.41 -4.50
CA TRP A 216 0.63 -8.31 -3.59
C TRP A 216 0.27 -7.62 -2.27
N VAL A 217 -0.61 -6.59 -2.28
CA VAL A 217 -1.16 -6.04 -1.04
C VAL A 217 -1.91 -7.11 -0.25
N TRP A 218 -2.75 -7.89 -0.93
CA TRP A 218 -3.49 -9.00 -0.33
C TRP A 218 -2.56 -10.07 0.26
N ALA A 219 -1.47 -10.40 -0.43
CA ALA A 219 -0.48 -11.35 0.06
C ALA A 219 0.24 -10.83 1.31
N MET A 220 0.61 -9.55 1.34
CA MET A 220 1.20 -8.92 2.53
C MET A 220 0.20 -8.86 3.69
N MET A 221 -1.07 -8.57 3.44
CA MET A 221 -2.13 -8.65 4.45
C MET A 221 -2.28 -10.09 5.00
N SER A 222 -2.23 -11.09 4.13
CA SER A 222 -2.30 -12.51 4.51
C SER A 222 -1.13 -12.95 5.40
N MET A 223 0.07 -12.45 5.11
CA MET A 223 1.23 -12.65 5.97
C MET A 223 1.05 -11.95 7.33
N ALA A 224 0.68 -10.67 7.35
CA ALA A 224 0.49 -9.92 8.59
C ALA A 224 -0.64 -10.48 9.47
N SER A 225 -1.70 -11.00 8.86
CA SER A 225 -2.79 -11.69 9.55
C SER A 225 -2.26 -12.90 10.33
N HIS A 226 -1.32 -13.66 9.77
CA HIS A 226 -0.75 -14.81 10.45
C HIS A 226 0.33 -14.43 11.47
N GLU A 227 1.20 -13.48 11.11
CA GLU A 227 2.35 -13.08 11.91
C GLU A 227 1.96 -12.27 13.15
N SER A 228 0.92 -11.42 13.06
CA SER A 228 0.54 -10.53 14.15
C SER A 228 -0.96 -10.33 14.34
N SER A 229 -1.81 -11.04 13.59
CA SER A 229 -3.23 -10.69 13.47
C SER A 229 -3.44 -9.23 13.02
N CYS A 230 -2.52 -8.73 12.18
CA CYS A 230 -2.47 -7.35 11.72
C CYS A 230 -2.33 -6.28 12.83
N GLU A 231 -1.86 -6.65 14.03
CA GLU A 231 -1.60 -5.71 15.12
C GLU A 231 -0.21 -5.05 14.95
N PRO A 232 -0.13 -3.72 14.74
CA PRO A 232 1.15 -3.03 14.49
C PRO A 232 2.11 -3.05 15.69
N THR A 233 1.58 -3.20 16.91
CA THR A 233 2.39 -3.16 18.13
C THR A 233 2.69 -4.55 18.70
N ALA A 234 2.33 -5.62 17.97
CA ALA A 234 2.53 -7.00 18.39
C ALA A 234 3.99 -7.30 18.69
N VAL A 235 4.23 -8.15 19.69
CA VAL A 235 5.56 -8.65 20.04
C VAL A 235 5.46 -10.16 20.12
N ASN A 236 6.39 -10.87 19.47
CA ASN A 236 6.40 -12.32 19.54
C ASN A 236 6.66 -12.76 20.99
N LYS A 237 5.82 -13.66 21.52
CA LYS A 237 5.97 -14.19 22.88
C LYS A 237 7.25 -15.02 23.04
N ASN A 238 7.66 -15.72 21.98
CA ASN A 238 8.82 -16.60 21.98
C ASN A 238 10.10 -15.88 21.51
N ASN A 239 9.98 -14.73 20.86
CA ASN A 239 11.12 -13.92 20.41
C ASN A 239 10.83 -12.41 20.54
N PRO A 240 11.12 -11.79 21.69
CA PRO A 240 10.82 -10.36 21.92
C PRO A 240 11.47 -9.37 20.95
N LYS A 241 12.46 -9.81 20.14
CA LYS A 241 13.07 -9.00 19.08
C LYS A 241 12.19 -8.89 17.83
N ALA A 242 11.26 -9.82 17.63
CA ALA A 242 10.33 -9.83 16.50
C ALA A 242 9.08 -9.01 16.84
N VAL A 243 8.86 -7.92 16.10
CA VAL A 243 7.90 -6.86 16.43
C VAL A 243 7.08 -6.45 15.22
N GLY A 244 5.83 -6.07 15.48
CA GLY A 244 4.89 -5.46 14.56
C GLY A 244 4.26 -6.41 13.56
N LEU A 245 3.75 -5.83 12.47
CA LEU A 245 2.89 -6.52 11.48
C LEU A 245 3.53 -7.79 10.92
N PHE A 246 4.81 -7.72 10.59
CA PHE A 246 5.54 -8.80 9.92
C PHE A 246 6.58 -9.48 10.81
N GLN A 247 6.49 -9.28 12.14
CA GLN A 247 7.38 -9.89 13.14
C GLN A 247 8.87 -9.69 12.79
N LEU A 248 9.20 -8.46 12.40
CA LEU A 248 10.54 -8.04 11.98
C LEU A 248 11.42 -7.71 13.18
N ASN A 249 12.74 -7.70 12.98
CA ASN A 249 13.70 -7.24 13.99
C ASN A 249 14.59 -6.10 13.46
N THR A 250 15.14 -5.30 14.38
CA THR A 250 15.95 -4.11 14.03
C THR A 250 17.26 -4.46 13.35
N GLU A 251 17.81 -5.66 13.58
CA GLU A 251 19.02 -6.13 12.89
C GLU A 251 18.79 -6.19 11.36
N THR A 252 17.56 -6.48 10.92
CA THR A 252 17.17 -6.54 9.50
C THR A 252 16.62 -5.24 8.92
N CYS A 253 16.13 -4.33 9.75
CA CYS A 253 15.43 -3.12 9.33
C CYS A 253 16.13 -1.81 9.74
N GLY A 254 17.33 -1.87 10.32
CA GLY A 254 18.08 -0.70 10.75
C GLY A 254 17.39 0.06 11.88
N ASP A 255 17.24 1.37 11.69
CA ASP A 255 16.69 2.32 12.66
C ASP A 255 15.15 2.49 12.58
N ALA A 256 14.48 1.70 11.75
CA ALA A 256 13.03 1.72 11.62
C ALA A 256 12.32 1.46 12.96
N ASN A 257 11.29 2.26 13.27
CA ASN A 257 10.40 1.99 14.40
C ASN A 257 9.44 0.85 14.04
N LEU A 258 9.78 -0.38 14.43
CA LEU A 258 9.01 -1.56 14.04
C LEU A 258 7.62 -1.70 14.69
N ARG A 259 7.27 -0.83 15.66
CA ARG A 259 5.91 -0.70 16.19
C ARG A 259 5.04 0.25 15.37
N ASP A 260 5.65 1.01 14.46
CA ASP A 260 4.93 1.80 13.46
C ASP A 260 4.59 0.88 12.28
N GLY A 261 3.29 0.72 12.00
CA GLY A 261 2.82 -0.19 10.95
C GLY A 261 3.31 0.19 9.55
N LEU A 262 3.51 1.49 9.28
CA LEU A 262 3.97 1.96 7.97
C LEU A 262 5.46 1.64 7.78
N GLN A 263 6.30 1.89 8.79
CA GLN A 263 7.72 1.57 8.74
C GLN A 263 7.97 0.05 8.77
N ASN A 264 7.16 -0.70 9.51
CA ASN A 264 7.21 -2.16 9.52
C ASN A 264 6.88 -2.73 8.13
N ALA A 265 5.80 -2.25 7.51
CA ALA A 265 5.41 -2.68 6.17
C ALA A 265 6.41 -2.26 5.09
N ASP A 266 6.99 -1.06 5.19
CA ASP A 266 8.08 -0.61 4.30
C ASP A 266 9.24 -1.60 4.29
N CYS A 267 9.77 -1.94 5.47
CA CYS A 267 10.87 -2.88 5.60
C CYS A 267 10.47 -4.28 5.07
N ALA A 268 9.25 -4.73 5.39
CA ALA A 268 8.77 -6.03 4.94
C ALA A 268 8.74 -6.16 3.41
N VAL A 269 8.19 -5.16 2.71
CA VAL A 269 8.11 -5.19 1.24
C VAL A 269 9.51 -5.17 0.62
N LYS A 270 10.40 -4.29 1.09
CA LYS A 270 11.80 -4.22 0.59
C LYS A 270 12.56 -5.52 0.81
N ARG A 271 12.35 -6.15 1.96
CA ARG A 271 12.97 -7.43 2.29
C ARG A 271 12.42 -8.55 1.40
N LEU A 272 11.10 -8.64 1.24
CA LEU A 272 10.49 -9.63 0.35
C LEU A 272 10.95 -9.45 -1.09
N ALA A 273 11.03 -8.20 -1.57
CA ALA A 273 11.57 -7.89 -2.89
C ALA A 273 13.02 -8.38 -3.05
N THR A 274 13.86 -8.16 -2.03
CA THR A 274 15.25 -8.63 -2.02
C THR A 274 15.31 -10.17 -2.10
N GLU A 275 14.52 -10.87 -1.30
CA GLU A 275 14.48 -12.34 -1.31
C GLU A 275 13.99 -12.87 -2.67
N MET A 276 12.86 -12.35 -3.17
CA MET A 276 12.28 -12.75 -4.45
C MET A 276 13.20 -12.45 -5.65
N SER A 277 13.97 -11.36 -5.60
CA SER A 277 14.93 -11.03 -6.67
C SER A 277 15.99 -12.12 -6.86
N LYS A 278 16.39 -12.79 -5.76
CA LYS A 278 17.38 -13.88 -5.77
C LYS A 278 16.79 -15.20 -6.25
N ARG A 279 15.64 -15.60 -5.71
CA ARG A 279 15.06 -16.94 -5.93
C ARG A 279 13.94 -17.03 -6.97
N ASN A 280 13.44 -15.89 -7.45
CA ASN A 280 12.33 -15.78 -8.41
C ASN A 280 11.10 -16.64 -8.08
N THR A 281 10.77 -16.74 -6.79
CA THR A 281 9.64 -17.51 -6.24
C THR A 281 9.04 -16.73 -5.08
N LEU A 282 7.78 -16.95 -4.75
CA LEU A 282 7.15 -16.45 -3.52
C LEU A 282 7.49 -17.35 -2.32
N VAL A 283 7.53 -18.68 -2.50
CA VAL A 283 7.90 -19.64 -1.43
C VAL A 283 9.34 -20.07 -1.45
N SER A 284 9.92 -20.25 -0.28
CA SER A 284 11.19 -20.96 -0.14
C SER A 284 10.98 -22.38 0.39
N LYS A 285 11.93 -23.26 0.08
CA LYS A 285 12.04 -24.60 0.68
C LYS A 285 12.91 -24.61 1.95
N THR A 286 13.45 -23.46 2.36
CA THR A 286 14.36 -23.29 3.50
C THR A 286 14.19 -21.92 4.13
N ALA A 287 14.34 -21.82 5.45
CA ALA A 287 14.36 -20.53 6.15
C ALA A 287 15.72 -19.82 5.97
N ASN A 288 16.79 -20.59 5.73
CA ASN A 288 18.16 -20.10 5.75
C ASN A 288 18.85 -20.14 4.39
N GLY A 289 19.91 -19.34 4.25
CA GLY A 289 20.78 -19.29 3.08
C GLY A 289 20.29 -18.35 1.98
N GLU A 290 20.98 -18.36 0.84
CA GLU A 290 20.73 -17.46 -0.28
C GLU A 290 19.31 -17.58 -0.86
N ASN A 291 18.78 -18.81 -0.89
CA ASN A 291 17.42 -19.11 -1.34
C ASN A 291 16.41 -19.11 -0.18
N GLY A 292 16.81 -18.69 1.02
CA GLY A 292 15.97 -18.67 2.21
C GLY A 292 14.82 -17.68 2.15
N THR A 293 13.94 -17.78 3.15
CA THR A 293 12.92 -16.78 3.45
C THR A 293 13.01 -16.40 4.92
N TYR A 294 12.89 -15.11 5.24
CA TYR A 294 12.80 -14.67 6.62
C TYR A 294 11.56 -15.20 7.34
N TRP A 295 10.45 -15.28 6.61
CA TRP A 295 9.16 -15.63 7.18
C TRP A 295 8.90 -17.13 7.13
N ALA A 296 8.66 -17.70 8.30
CA ALA A 296 8.17 -19.07 8.47
C ALA A 296 6.91 -19.34 7.63
N VAL A 297 6.00 -18.36 7.56
CA VAL A 297 4.75 -18.45 6.78
C VAL A 297 4.96 -18.54 5.26
N LEU A 298 6.17 -18.28 4.76
CA LEU A 298 6.55 -18.45 3.34
C LEU A 298 7.47 -19.66 3.11
N CYS A 299 7.74 -20.46 4.14
CA CYS A 299 8.64 -21.61 4.08
C CYS A 299 7.86 -22.92 3.90
N MET A 300 7.96 -23.53 2.73
CA MET A 300 7.26 -24.75 2.27
C MET A 300 8.18 -25.98 2.18
N GLY A 301 9.25 -26.00 2.96
CA GLY A 301 10.16 -27.13 3.14
C GLY A 301 9.67 -28.12 4.21
N ASN A 302 10.51 -29.11 4.50
CA ASN A 302 10.30 -29.99 5.65
C ASN A 302 10.71 -29.29 6.97
N GLU A 303 10.37 -29.91 8.10
CA GLU A 303 10.70 -29.40 9.45
C GLU A 303 12.19 -29.08 9.61
N LYS A 304 13.07 -29.90 9.04
CA LYS A 304 14.52 -29.67 9.07
C LYS A 304 14.93 -28.33 8.42
N ASN A 305 14.27 -27.95 7.34
CA ASN A 305 14.64 -26.76 6.56
C ASN A 305 13.86 -25.51 6.96
N CYS A 306 12.65 -25.67 7.50
CA CYS A 306 11.73 -24.58 7.78
C CYS A 306 11.42 -24.40 9.27
N GLY A 307 11.86 -25.32 10.14
CA GLY A 307 11.37 -25.41 11.51
C GLY A 307 9.97 -26.00 11.58
N ASP A 308 9.46 -26.13 12.81
CA ASP A 308 8.06 -26.45 13.04
C ASP A 308 7.21 -25.20 12.79
N ASN A 309 6.76 -25.06 11.54
CA ASN A 309 5.82 -24.00 11.14
C ASN A 309 4.37 -24.50 11.20
N GLY A 310 4.11 -25.70 11.71
CA GLY A 310 2.78 -26.32 11.72
C GLY A 310 2.00 -26.14 10.41
N ASP A 311 0.75 -25.68 10.53
CA ASP A 311 -0.09 -25.30 9.39
C ASP A 311 0.02 -23.82 9.01
N ALA A 312 0.95 -23.05 9.60
CA ALA A 312 1.09 -21.62 9.41
C ALA A 312 1.23 -21.23 7.94
N ALA A 313 2.24 -21.81 7.28
CA ALA A 313 2.47 -21.55 5.87
C ALA A 313 1.26 -21.98 5.04
N LYS A 314 0.70 -23.17 5.26
CA LYS A 314 -0.49 -23.64 4.52
C LYS A 314 -1.67 -22.66 4.66
N ASN A 315 -1.93 -22.17 5.86
CA ASN A 315 -3.01 -21.21 6.13
C ASN A 315 -2.76 -19.86 5.45
N THR A 316 -1.54 -19.33 5.52
CA THR A 316 -1.17 -18.11 4.81
C THR A 316 -1.33 -18.26 3.30
N PHE A 317 -0.93 -19.40 2.71
CA PHE A 317 -1.15 -19.63 1.28
C PHE A 317 -2.60 -19.90 0.91
N ALA A 318 -3.40 -20.48 1.80
CA ALA A 318 -4.84 -20.57 1.59
C ALA A 318 -5.45 -19.16 1.49
N MET A 319 -5.03 -18.23 2.36
CA MET A 319 -5.43 -16.83 2.30
C MET A 319 -4.91 -16.14 1.04
N ILE A 320 -3.64 -16.32 0.66
CA ILE A 320 -3.10 -15.74 -0.59
C ILE A 320 -3.88 -16.25 -1.81
N SER A 321 -4.16 -17.55 -1.85
CA SER A 321 -4.81 -18.20 -2.99
C SER A 321 -6.30 -17.89 -3.12
N SER A 322 -6.91 -17.31 -2.08
CA SER A 322 -8.31 -16.86 -2.09
C SER A 322 -8.48 -15.46 -2.66
N TYR A 323 -7.41 -14.81 -3.14
CA TYR A 323 -7.53 -13.56 -3.86
C TYR A 323 -8.49 -13.74 -5.05
N PRO A 324 -9.51 -12.88 -5.23
CA PRO A 324 -10.61 -13.11 -6.16
C PRO A 324 -10.17 -13.43 -7.59
N ASP A 325 -9.15 -12.72 -8.07
CA ASP A 325 -8.72 -12.87 -9.47
C ASP A 325 -7.86 -14.11 -9.69
N CYS A 326 -7.48 -14.86 -8.65
CA CYS A 326 -6.68 -16.07 -8.82
C CYS A 326 -7.42 -17.21 -9.53
N GLY A 327 -8.72 -17.06 -9.80
CA GLY A 327 -9.54 -18.09 -10.46
C GLY A 327 -9.99 -19.20 -9.52
N ASN A 328 -9.66 -19.08 -8.23
CA ASN A 328 -10.17 -19.92 -7.16
C ASN A 328 -11.40 -19.24 -6.57
N SER A 329 -12.41 -18.91 -7.39
CA SER A 329 -13.68 -18.45 -6.81
C SER A 329 -14.13 -19.51 -5.81
N PRO A 330 -14.35 -19.18 -4.53
CA PRO A 330 -14.99 -20.11 -3.63
C PRO A 330 -16.27 -20.50 -4.32
N LYS A 331 -16.40 -21.77 -4.73
CA LYS A 331 -17.64 -22.29 -5.26
C LYS A 331 -18.68 -21.86 -4.24
N SER A 332 -19.58 -20.96 -4.63
CA SER A 332 -20.62 -20.42 -3.77
C SER A 332 -21.15 -21.59 -2.98
N SER A 333 -20.85 -21.64 -1.69
CA SER A 333 -21.32 -22.73 -0.84
C SER A 333 -22.82 -22.56 -0.86
N GLU A 334 -23.46 -23.39 -1.68
CA GLU A 334 -24.90 -23.50 -1.81
C GLU A 334 -25.44 -23.59 -0.38
N THR A 335 -26.09 -22.52 0.05
CA THR A 335 -26.57 -22.33 1.41
C THR A 335 -27.57 -23.42 1.70
N LYS A 336 -27.10 -24.58 2.18
CA LYS A 336 -27.98 -25.61 2.75
C LYS A 336 -28.68 -24.95 3.91
N GLY A 337 -29.97 -24.69 3.71
CA GLY A 337 -30.87 -24.05 4.65
C GLY A 337 -30.63 -24.57 6.06
N LYS A 338 -30.24 -23.65 6.94
CA LYS A 338 -30.12 -23.89 8.38
C LYS A 338 -31.53 -24.18 8.89
N GLY A 339 -31.85 -25.46 9.01
CA GLY A 339 -33.06 -25.93 9.65
C GLY A 339 -33.11 -25.40 11.09
N SER A 340 -34.14 -24.63 11.38
CA SER A 340 -34.58 -24.29 12.73
C SER A 340 -34.80 -25.58 13.54
N ARG A 341 -33.97 -25.78 14.56
CA ARG A 341 -34.31 -26.50 15.80
C ARG A 341 -33.70 -25.64 16.91
N GLY A 342 -34.49 -25.00 17.75
CA GLY A 342 -35.52 -25.62 18.57
C GLY A 342 -34.95 -25.64 19.98
N THR A 343 -35.21 -24.56 20.71
CA THR A 343 -34.92 -24.41 22.14
C THR A 343 -35.60 -25.52 22.94
N ALA A 344 -34.81 -26.29 23.70
CA ALA A 344 -35.32 -27.06 24.82
C ALA A 344 -34.27 -27.10 25.93
N SER A 345 -34.53 -26.30 26.96
CA SER A 345 -33.95 -26.41 28.29
C SER A 345 -34.47 -27.71 28.93
N GLU A 346 -33.60 -28.60 29.39
CA GLU A 346 -33.97 -29.48 30.49
C GLU A 346 -32.76 -29.86 31.37
N LYS A 347 -32.97 -29.63 32.67
CA LYS A 347 -32.09 -29.92 33.80
C LYS A 347 -31.83 -31.42 33.89
N SER A 348 -30.61 -31.83 34.21
CA SER A 348 -30.44 -33.04 35.03
C SER A 348 -29.14 -33.01 35.83
N SER A 349 -29.33 -32.68 37.11
CA SER A 349 -28.42 -33.01 38.19
C SER A 349 -28.37 -34.52 38.36
N LYS A 350 -27.19 -35.14 38.30
CA LYS A 350 -26.99 -36.45 38.92
C LYS A 350 -25.55 -36.64 39.38
N ARG A 351 -25.43 -36.60 40.71
CA ARG A 351 -24.37 -37.18 41.53
C ARG A 351 -24.03 -38.60 41.06
N ARG A 352 -22.74 -38.95 41.04
CA ARG A 352 -22.29 -40.26 41.56
C ARG A 352 -20.86 -40.20 42.03
N ALA A 353 -20.69 -40.57 43.29
CA ALA A 353 -19.45 -40.88 43.94
C ALA A 353 -19.15 -42.39 43.79
N VAL A 354 -17.89 -42.73 44.07
CA VAL A 354 -17.36 -44.03 44.49
C VAL A 354 -17.22 -45.13 43.40
N LYS A 355 -15.98 -45.38 42.98
CA LYS A 355 -15.16 -46.44 43.57
C LYS A 355 -13.67 -46.14 43.43
#